data_AF-I7BK24-F1
#
_entry.id   AF-I7BK24-F1
#
_cell.length_a   1.000
_cell.length_b   1.000
_cell.length_c   1.000
_cell.angle_alpha   90.00
_cell.angle_beta   90.00
_cell.angle_gamma   90.00
#
_symmetry.space_group_name_H-M   'P 1'
#
loop_
_entity.id
_entity.type
_entity.pdbx_description
1 polymer ?
#
loop_
_entity_poly.entity_id
_entity_poly.type
_entity_poly.pdbx_seq_one_letter_code
_entity_poly.pdbx_strand_id
1 'polypeptide(L)' 'MSGPTSGYGDRSPRQRLATATQYSTDETDLESIVVRYEDRPDRWTITPRECPESHRMTTWLSVDAQAIVDLDDVR' A
#
# COMPACT_ATOMS: atom_id res chain seq x y z
N MET A 1 -19.97 31.44 -0.86
CA MET A 1 -19.89 30.15 -1.59
C MET A 1 -18.82 29.30 -0.91
N SER A 2 -19.20 28.44 0.03
CA SER A 2 -18.29 27.50 0.68
C SER A 2 -18.90 26.12 0.53
N GLY A 3 -18.44 25.38 -0.49
CA GLY A 3 -18.79 23.97 -0.67
C GLY A 3 -17.94 23.11 0.28
N PRO A 4 -18.47 22.01 0.82
CA PRO A 4 -17.74 21.18 1.77
C PRO A 4 -16.61 20.45 1.03
N THR A 5 -15.38 20.91 1.26
CA THR A 5 -14.15 20.18 0.97
C THR A 5 -13.96 19.15 2.08
N SER A 6 -14.65 18.02 2.00
CA SER A 6 -14.29 16.82 2.78
C SER A 6 -15.01 15.59 2.23
N GLY A 7 -14.48 15.05 1.14
CA GLY A 7 -14.90 13.77 0.56
C GLY A 7 -13.93 12.63 0.84
N TYR A 8 -13.04 12.79 1.83
CA TYR A 8 -12.08 11.77 2.25
C TYR A 8 -12.55 11.16 3.56
N GLY A 9 -13.48 10.19 3.55
CA GLY A 9 -13.81 9.56 4.84
C GLY A 9 -14.89 8.50 4.94
N ASP A 10 -15.70 8.22 3.91
CA ASP A 10 -16.76 7.20 4.02
C ASP A 10 -16.64 6.13 2.92
N ARG A 11 -15.54 5.39 2.94
CA ARG A 11 -15.49 4.10 2.23
C ARG A 11 -15.34 3.00 3.26
N SER A 12 -16.40 2.22 3.40
CA SER A 12 -16.38 0.99 4.20
C SER A 12 -15.22 0.08 3.78
N PRO A 13 -14.61 -0.71 4.69
CA PRO A 13 -13.48 -1.58 4.38
C PRO A 13 -13.73 -2.50 3.18
N ARG A 14 -14.98 -2.98 3.04
CA ARG A 14 -15.42 -3.80 1.90
C ARG A 14 -15.39 -3.06 0.56
N GLN A 15 -15.73 -1.77 0.53
CA GLN A 15 -15.64 -0.96 -0.69
C GLN A 15 -14.18 -0.68 -1.05
N ARG A 16 -13.31 -0.45 -0.07
CA ARG A 16 -11.86 -0.34 -0.31
C ARG A 16 -11.28 -1.61 -0.91
N LEU A 17 -11.66 -2.77 -0.35
CA LEU A 17 -11.25 -4.07 -0.89
C LEU A 17 -11.76 -4.26 -2.32
N ALA A 18 -13.05 -3.99 -2.59
CA ALA A 18 -13.61 -4.10 -3.93
C ALA A 18 -12.92 -3.20 -4.96
N THR A 19 -12.59 -1.95 -4.59
CA THR A 19 -11.80 -1.05 -5.45
C THR A 19 -10.38 -1.58 -5.67
N ALA A 20 -9.72 -2.14 -4.64
CA ALA A 20 -8.40 -2.76 -4.81
C ALA A 20 -8.46 -3.96 -5.77
N THR A 21 -9.48 -4.81 -5.67
CA THR A 21 -9.68 -5.96 -6.57
C THR A 21 -9.99 -5.52 -8.02
N GLN A 22 -10.59 -4.35 -8.23
CA GLN A 22 -10.77 -3.80 -9.58
C GLN A 22 -9.44 -3.44 -10.24
N TYR A 23 -8.43 -3.04 -9.45
CA TYR A 23 -7.05 -2.84 -9.93
C TYR A 23 -6.26 -4.16 -10.01
N SER A 24 -6.73 -5.25 -9.40
CA SER A 24 -6.09 -6.58 -9.51
C SER A 24 -6.27 -7.27 -10.87
N THR A 25 -7.04 -6.70 -11.80
CA THR A 25 -7.21 -7.31 -13.14
C THR A 25 -6.05 -6.96 -14.08
N ASP A 26 -5.35 -5.85 -13.82
CA ASP A 26 -4.02 -5.62 -14.37
C ASP A 26 -3.05 -6.38 -13.47
N GLU A 27 -2.24 -7.28 -14.04
CA GLU A 27 -1.12 -7.93 -13.36
C GLU A 27 -0.06 -6.87 -13.03
N THR A 28 -0.38 -6.00 -12.08
CA THR A 28 0.51 -4.93 -11.65
C THR A 28 1.60 -5.60 -10.84
N ASP A 29 2.77 -5.75 -11.45
CA ASP A 29 3.93 -6.29 -10.78
C ASP A 29 4.26 -5.44 -9.55
N LEU A 30 4.28 -6.08 -8.38
CA LEU A 30 4.68 -5.45 -7.13
C LEU A 30 6.15 -5.76 -6.85
N GLU A 31 6.85 -4.76 -6.34
CA GLU A 31 8.21 -4.90 -5.83
C GLU A 31 8.24 -4.63 -4.33
N SER A 32 9.04 -5.42 -3.62
CA SER A 32 9.34 -5.26 -2.20
C SER A 32 10.76 -4.73 -2.02
N ILE A 33 10.89 -3.61 -1.32
CA ILE A 33 12.17 -2.98 -0.99
C ILE A 33 12.31 -2.98 0.54
N VAL A 34 13.42 -3.53 1.03
CA VAL A 34 13.75 -3.50 2.47
C VAL A 34 14.77 -2.41 2.72
N VAL A 35 14.41 -1.44 3.56
CA VAL A 35 15.32 -0.41 4.02
C VAL A 35 15.79 -0.78 5.41
N ARG A 36 17.09 -0.99 5.55
CA ARG A 36 17.73 -1.28 6.83
C ARG A 36 18.12 -0.01 7.55
N TYR A 37 17.91 0.01 8.85
CA TYR A 37 18.31 1.13 9.69
C TYR A 37 19.15 0.64 10.86
N GLU A 38 20.10 1.47 11.30
CA GLU A 38 21.01 1.10 12.38
C GLU A 38 20.32 1.16 13.76
N ASP A 39 19.44 2.14 13.96
CA ASP A 39 18.83 2.42 15.27
C ASP A 39 17.31 2.21 15.34
N ARG A 40 16.69 1.67 14.27
CA ARG A 40 15.24 1.41 14.22
C ARG A 40 14.92 0.13 13.47
N PRO A 41 13.73 -0.45 13.66
CA PRO A 41 13.33 -1.63 12.90
C PRO A 41 13.46 -1.41 11.39
N ASP A 42 13.93 -2.44 10.69
CA ASP A 42 13.94 -2.47 9.23
C ASP A 42 12.54 -2.20 8.72
N ARG A 43 12.45 -1.46 7.60
CA ARG A 43 11.16 -1.09 7.02
C ARG A 43 10.99 -1.75 5.67
N TRP A 44 9.89 -2.47 5.53
CA TRP A 44 9.48 -3.10 4.28
C TRP A 44 8.55 -2.16 3.53
N THR A 45 8.89 -1.86 2.29
CA THR A 45 8.09 -1.01 1.39
C THR A 45 7.65 -1.82 0.19
N ILE A 46 6.35 -1.87 -0.07
CA ILE A 46 5.76 -2.50 -1.25
C ILE A 46 5.29 -1.39 -2.18
N THR A 47 5.68 -1.48 -3.45
CA THR A 47 5.30 -0.50 -4.49
C THR A 47 5.03 -1.21 -5.82
N PRO A 48 4.10 -0.70 -6.65
CA PRO A 48 4.02 -1.12 -8.04
C PRO A 48 5.30 -0.79 -8.81
N ARG A 49 5.78 -1.72 -9.64
CA ARG A 49 6.95 -1.53 -10.52
C ARG A 49 6.69 -0.50 -11.60
N GLU A 50 5.53 -0.60 -12.24
CA GLU A 50 5.16 0.17 -13.43
C GLU A 50 4.58 1.56 -13.12
N CYS A 51 4.51 1.95 -11.84
CA CYS A 51 3.99 3.27 -11.49
C CYS A 51 4.98 4.39 -11.87
N PRO A 52 4.53 5.46 -12.56
CA PRO A 52 5.31 6.67 -12.73
C PRO A 52 5.64 7.29 -11.37
N GLU A 53 6.79 7.97 -11.25
CA GLU A 53 7.33 8.49 -9.98
C GLU A 53 6.33 9.35 -9.20
N SER A 54 5.53 10.16 -9.90
CA SER A 54 4.46 10.99 -9.33
C SER A 54 3.34 10.20 -8.63
N HIS A 55 3.12 8.95 -9.02
CA HIS A 55 2.14 8.06 -8.42
C HIS A 55 2.75 7.09 -7.40
N ARG A 56 4.08 6.88 -7.42
CA ARG A 56 4.76 6.01 -6.44
C ARG A 56 4.60 6.54 -5.00
N MET A 57 4.70 7.85 -4.82
CA MET A 57 4.57 8.48 -3.50
C MET A 57 3.19 8.33 -2.84
N THR A 58 2.14 8.05 -3.61
CA THR A 58 0.79 7.83 -3.09
C THR A 58 0.38 6.35 -3.08
N THR A 59 1.17 5.49 -3.73
CA THR A 59 0.81 4.08 -3.97
C THR A 59 1.76 3.09 -3.27
N TRP A 60 2.75 3.58 -2.53
CA TRP A 60 3.59 2.76 -1.66
C TRP A 60 2.95 2.46 -0.30
N LEU A 61 3.20 1.24 0.20
CA LEU A 61 2.86 0.83 1.56
C LEU A 61 4.15 0.48 2.30
N SER A 62 4.43 1.14 3.41
CA SER A 62 5.63 0.89 4.20
C SER A 62 5.30 0.53 5.65
N VAL A 63 5.71 -0.65 6.08
CA VAL A 63 5.49 -1.20 7.43
C VAL A 63 6.80 -1.65 8.05
N ASP A 64 6.84 -1.74 9.38
CA ASP A 64 7.99 -2.34 10.06
C ASP A 64 8.10 -3.82 9.69
N ALA A 65 9.31 -4.32 9.51
CA ALA A 65 9.57 -5.70 9.10
C ALA A 65 8.93 -6.73 10.04
N GLN A 66 8.84 -6.40 11.33
CA GLN A 66 8.18 -7.23 12.34
C GLN A 66 6.68 -7.46 12.11
N ALA A 67 6.03 -6.62 11.29
CA ALA A 67 4.62 -6.75 10.94
C ALA A 67 4.39 -7.61 9.67
N ILE A 68 5.47 -8.00 8.97
CA ILE A 68 5.41 -8.90 7.83
C ILE A 68 5.53 -10.33 8.36
N VAL A 69 4.57 -11.18 8.00
CA VAL A 69 4.54 -12.60 8.36
C VAL A 69 4.44 -13.44 7.09
N ASP A 70 4.97 -14.66 7.15
CA ASP A 70 4.81 -15.60 6.05
C ASP A 70 3.33 -15.98 5.90
N LEU A 71 2.85 -16.08 4.66
CA LEU A 71 1.44 -16.37 4.39
C LEU A 71 1.07 -17.81 4.80
N ASP A 72 1.97 -18.77 4.64
CA ASP A 72 1.73 -20.17 4.99
C ASP A 72 1.61 -20.33 6.52
N ASP A 73 2.28 -19.47 7.29
CA ASP A 73 2.21 -19.45 8.76
C ASP A 73 0.85 -18.94 9.30
N VAL A 74 0.13 -18.12 8.52
CA VAL A 74 -1.13 -17.45 8.95
C VAL A 74 -2.38 -17.90 8.21
N ARG A 75 -2.28 -18.89 7.32
CA ARG A 75 -3.38 -19.39 6.48
C ARG A 75 -4.00 -20.68 7.02
#